data_AF-A0A9W6QXF9-F1
#
_entry.id   AF-A0A9W6QXF9-F1
#
_cell.length_a   1.000
_cell.length_b   1.000
_cell.length_c   1.000
_cell.angle_alpha   90.00
_cell.angle_beta   90.00
_cell.angle_gamma   90.00
#
_symmetry.space_group_name_H-M   'P 1'
#
loop_
_entity.id
_entity.type
_entity.pdbx_description
1 polymer ?
#
loop_
_entity_poly.entity_id
_entity_poly.type
_entity_poly.pdbx_seq_one_letter_code
_entity_poly.pdbx_strand_id
1 'polypeptide(L)'
;MEQDEALRQALRLAVDPPGGVSIEALRELARDDDATEWDIATTAKHLGVNPHTLRYYERIGLVHVARDAAGHRRYDAPAVRRLVFLTRMRTSGMSISDLRHYIDLVDADQDTVSERMDMLLEHRDTLRSQIAQLQLALATTEYKIATYQEVHQL
;
A
#
# COMPACT_ATOMS: atom_id res chain seq x y z
N MET A 1 -12.08 24.92 29.05
CA MET A 1 -10.81 24.25 29.40
C MET A 1 -10.89 22.75 29.07
N GLU A 2 -11.98 22.06 29.40
CA GLU A 2 -12.15 20.62 29.14
C GLU A 2 -12.33 20.28 27.65
N GLN A 3 -13.20 21.01 26.93
CA GLN A 3 -13.35 20.87 25.46
C GLN A 3 -12.08 21.21 24.66
N ASP A 4 -11.19 22.02 25.23
CA ASP A 4 -9.92 22.42 24.62
C ASP A 4 -8.85 21.31 24.80
N GLU A 5 -8.96 20.52 25.87
CA GLU A 5 -8.09 19.36 26.12
C GLU A 5 -8.48 18.17 25.25
N ALA A 6 -9.78 17.86 25.14
CA ALA A 6 -10.29 16.84 24.21
C ALA A 6 -9.88 17.12 22.75
N LEU A 7 -9.93 18.40 22.35
CA LEU A 7 -9.47 18.82 21.02
C LEU A 7 -7.96 18.62 20.83
N ARG A 8 -7.13 18.95 21.83
CA ARG A 8 -5.67 18.72 21.77
C ARG A 8 -5.31 17.24 21.69
N GLN A 9 -5.99 16.40 22.47
CA GLN A 9 -5.77 14.95 22.44
C GLN A 9 -6.15 14.36 21.07
N ALA A 10 -7.28 14.77 20.50
CA ALA A 10 -7.72 14.37 19.17
C ALA A 10 -6.73 14.79 18.08
N LEU A 11 -6.20 16.01 18.14
CA LEU A 11 -5.18 16.50 17.21
C LEU A 11 -3.87 15.70 17.31
N ARG A 12 -3.45 15.29 18.51
CA ARG A 12 -2.23 14.48 18.70
C ARG A 12 -2.34 13.11 18.02
N LEU A 13 -3.46 12.42 18.19
CA LEU A 13 -3.70 11.09 17.60
C LEU A 13 -3.84 11.12 16.08
N ALA A 14 -4.28 12.25 15.52
CA ALA A 14 -4.33 12.45 14.08
C ALA A 14 -2.93 12.68 13.45
N VAL A 15 -2.03 13.37 14.13
CA VAL A 15 -0.67 13.66 13.60
C VAL A 15 0.26 12.45 13.68
N ASP A 16 0.12 11.61 14.71
CA ASP A 16 0.91 10.40 14.91
C ASP A 16 -0.02 9.19 15.12
N PRO A 17 -0.61 8.64 14.03
CA PRO A 17 -1.48 7.48 14.15
C PRO A 17 -0.66 6.28 14.65
N PRO A 18 -1.16 5.52 15.65
CA PRO A 18 -0.47 4.32 16.12
C PRO A 18 -0.26 3.36 14.95
N GLY A 19 1.01 3.06 14.65
CA GLY A 19 1.41 2.23 13.49
C GLY A 19 1.99 3.00 12.30
N GLY A 20 2.73 4.10 12.54
CA GLY A 20 3.47 4.88 11.53
C GLY A 20 4.28 4.03 10.54
N VAL A 21 4.78 4.66 9.46
CA VAL A 21 5.41 4.01 8.28
C VAL A 21 6.17 2.74 8.67
N SER A 22 5.60 1.58 8.31
CA SER A 22 6.19 0.29 8.71
C SER A 22 7.55 0.12 8.04
N ILE A 23 8.62 0.14 8.84
CA ILE A 23 9.99 -0.19 8.40
C ILE A 23 10.01 -1.55 7.70
N GLU A 24 9.13 -2.48 8.10
CA GLU A 24 8.98 -3.76 7.43
C GLU A 24 8.46 -3.60 6.00
N ALA A 25 7.51 -2.71 5.74
CA ALA A 25 7.02 -2.45 4.38
C ALA A 25 8.09 -1.85 3.45
N LEU A 26 9.02 -1.07 4.00
CA LEU A 26 10.17 -0.55 3.24
C LEU A 26 11.23 -1.65 3.00
N ARG A 27 11.50 -2.50 4.00
CA ARG A 27 12.37 -3.67 3.85
C ARG A 27 11.82 -4.68 2.84
N GLU A 28 10.50 -4.85 2.77
CA GLU A 28 9.81 -5.69 1.79
C GLU A 28 10.07 -5.23 0.34
N LEU A 29 10.03 -3.92 0.09
CA LEU A 29 10.37 -3.34 -1.22
C LEU A 29 11.85 -3.48 -1.57
N ALA A 30 12.72 -3.53 -0.55
CA ALA A 30 14.17 -3.63 -0.68
C ALA A 30 14.73 -5.05 -0.47
N ARG A 31 13.88 -6.09 -0.40
CA ARG A 31 14.35 -7.48 -0.23
C ARG A 31 15.06 -7.98 -1.49
N ASP A 32 16.37 -8.19 -1.40
CA ASP A 32 17.20 -8.79 -2.47
C ASP A 32 17.44 -10.30 -2.27
N ASP A 33 16.62 -10.97 -1.44
CA ASP A 33 16.88 -12.37 -1.07
C ASP A 33 16.46 -13.34 -2.20
N ASP A 34 17.40 -13.60 -3.11
CA ASP A 34 17.28 -14.39 -4.35
C ASP A 34 16.87 -15.86 -4.16
N ALA A 35 16.86 -16.38 -2.92
CA ALA A 35 16.53 -17.78 -2.63
C ALA A 35 15.02 -18.07 -2.51
N THR A 36 14.17 -17.05 -2.61
CA THR A 36 12.74 -17.18 -2.30
C THR A 36 11.91 -17.49 -3.54
N GLU A 37 11.48 -18.75 -3.67
CA GLU A 37 10.37 -19.11 -4.55
C GLU A 37 9.15 -19.51 -3.73
N TRP A 38 8.13 -18.65 -3.71
CA TRP A 38 6.87 -18.93 -3.03
C TRP A 38 5.83 -19.50 -3.97
N ASP A 39 4.93 -20.31 -3.41
CA ASP A 39 3.69 -20.68 -4.09
C ASP A 39 2.66 -19.54 -3.98
N ILE A 40 1.52 -19.71 -4.66
CA ILE A 40 0.47 -18.69 -4.66
C ILE A 40 -0.15 -18.46 -3.29
N ALA A 41 -0.26 -19.50 -2.45
CA ALA A 41 -0.89 -19.40 -1.13
C ALA A 41 0.00 -18.60 -0.17
N THR A 42 1.30 -18.89 -0.17
CA THR A 42 2.32 -18.20 0.61
C THR A 42 2.44 -16.75 0.18
N THR A 43 2.50 -16.50 -1.13
CA THR A 43 2.58 -15.13 -1.69
C THR A 43 1.33 -14.32 -1.33
N ALA A 44 0.14 -14.90 -1.48
CA ALA A 44 -1.12 -14.23 -1.17
C ALA A 44 -1.24 -13.90 0.33
N LYS A 45 -0.88 -14.85 1.19
CA LYS A 45 -0.84 -14.65 2.65
C LYS A 45 0.16 -13.56 3.02
N HIS A 46 1.34 -13.56 2.43
CA HIS A 46 2.38 -12.57 2.69
C HIS A 46 1.90 -11.15 2.32
N LEU A 47 1.24 -11.01 1.19
CA LEU A 47 0.74 -9.72 0.69
C LEU A 47 -0.60 -9.29 1.30
N GLY A 48 -1.23 -10.13 2.11
CA GLY A 48 -2.57 -9.87 2.67
C GLY A 48 -3.66 -9.79 1.60
N VAL A 49 -3.51 -10.50 0.47
CA VAL A 49 -4.49 -10.51 -0.63
C VAL A 49 -5.03 -11.92 -0.86
N ASN A 50 -6.14 -12.02 -1.59
CA ASN A 50 -6.65 -13.31 -2.02
C ASN A 50 -5.79 -13.85 -3.19
N PRO A 51 -5.52 -15.17 -3.27
CA PRO A 51 -4.92 -15.80 -4.46
C PRO A 51 -5.56 -15.39 -5.81
N HIS A 52 -6.86 -15.09 -5.85
CA HIS A 52 -7.53 -14.56 -7.04
C HIS A 52 -6.99 -13.21 -7.49
N THR A 53 -6.55 -12.34 -6.58
CA THR A 53 -5.90 -11.06 -6.90
C THR A 53 -4.56 -11.28 -7.62
N LEU A 54 -3.75 -12.24 -7.16
CA LEU A 54 -2.48 -12.56 -7.81
C LEU A 54 -2.69 -13.12 -9.22
N ARG A 55 -3.65 -14.04 -9.38
CA ARG A 55 -4.05 -14.54 -10.71
C ARG A 55 -4.59 -13.42 -11.60
N TYR A 56 -5.31 -12.48 -11.02
CA TYR A 56 -5.82 -11.32 -11.75
C TYR A 56 -4.67 -10.47 -12.28
N TYR A 57 -3.70 -10.10 -11.45
CA TYR A 57 -2.55 -9.30 -11.85
C TYR A 57 -1.72 -9.95 -12.95
N GLU A 58 -1.44 -11.25 -12.83
CA GLU A 58 -0.77 -12.00 -13.91
C GLU A 58 -1.62 -12.00 -15.20
N ARG A 59 -2.93 -12.26 -15.10
CA ARG A 59 -3.84 -12.29 -16.26
C ARG A 59 -3.87 -10.97 -17.03
N ILE A 60 -3.72 -9.85 -16.34
CA ILE A 60 -3.73 -8.51 -16.96
C ILE A 60 -2.32 -7.97 -17.28
N GLY A 61 -1.30 -8.82 -17.21
CA GLY A 61 0.06 -8.50 -17.63
C GLY A 61 0.89 -7.70 -16.62
N LEU A 62 0.42 -7.51 -15.38
CA LEU A 62 1.17 -6.72 -14.39
C LEU A 62 2.35 -7.49 -13.79
N VAL A 63 2.37 -8.81 -13.88
CA VAL A 63 3.47 -9.66 -13.41
C VAL A 63 3.54 -10.92 -14.25
N HIS A 64 4.75 -11.41 -14.51
CA HIS A 64 4.98 -12.71 -15.10
C HIS A 64 5.63 -13.62 -14.05
N VAL A 65 5.16 -14.87 -13.96
CA VAL A 65 5.61 -15.83 -12.96
C VAL A 65 5.95 -17.15 -13.61
N ALA A 66 7.03 -17.77 -13.14
CA ALA A 66 7.44 -19.08 -13.60
C ALA A 66 6.45 -20.16 -13.15
N ARG A 67 6.54 -21.34 -13.75
CA ARG A 67 5.81 -22.53 -13.33
C ARG A 67 6.76 -23.66 -13.02
N ASP A 68 6.45 -24.45 -11.99
CA ASP A 68 7.15 -25.68 -11.69
C ASP A 68 6.77 -26.80 -12.67
N ALA A 69 7.42 -27.97 -12.54
CA ALA A 69 7.17 -29.14 -13.39
C ALA A 69 5.73 -29.67 -13.30
N ALA A 70 5.00 -29.37 -12.22
CA ALA A 70 3.60 -29.74 -12.03
C ALA A 70 2.63 -28.66 -12.59
N GLY A 71 3.16 -27.55 -13.10
CA GLY A 71 2.39 -26.45 -13.68
C GLY A 71 1.89 -25.41 -12.66
N HIS A 72 2.33 -25.47 -11.41
CA HIS A 72 1.99 -24.49 -10.38
C HIS A 72 2.88 -23.25 -10.46
N ARG A 73 2.31 -22.08 -10.11
CA ARG A 73 3.02 -20.80 -10.14
C ARG A 73 4.10 -20.73 -9.05
N ARG A 74 5.26 -20.22 -9.43
CA ARG A 74 6.40 -19.95 -8.55
C ARG A 74 6.73 -18.46 -8.64
N TYR A 75 6.70 -17.79 -7.50
CA TYR A 75 6.95 -16.37 -7.37
C TYR A 75 8.36 -16.19 -6.81
N ASP A 76 9.28 -15.78 -7.67
CA ASP A 76 10.65 -15.43 -7.29
C ASP A 76 10.70 -14.06 -6.58
N ALA A 77 11.87 -13.70 -6.06
CA ALA A 77 12.05 -12.44 -5.34
C ALA A 77 11.68 -11.19 -6.19
N PRO A 78 12.08 -11.07 -7.48
CA PRO A 78 11.62 -9.98 -8.35
C PRO A 78 10.10 -9.90 -8.50
N ALA A 79 9.42 -11.04 -8.73
CA ALA A 79 7.96 -11.08 -8.85
C ALA A 79 7.29 -10.67 -7.55
N VAL A 80 7.80 -11.11 -6.39
CA VAL A 80 7.28 -10.71 -5.08
C VAL A 80 7.46 -9.20 -4.87
N ARG A 81 8.65 -8.63 -5.13
CA ARG A 81 8.87 -7.16 -5.01
C ARG A 81 7.90 -6.36 -5.88
N ARG A 82 7.72 -6.78 -7.13
CA ARG A 82 6.74 -6.17 -8.06
C ARG A 82 5.32 -6.25 -7.50
N LEU A 83 4.92 -7.41 -6.97
CA LEU A 83 3.60 -7.61 -6.37
C LEU A 83 3.38 -6.79 -5.09
N VAL A 84 4.40 -6.62 -4.24
CA VAL A 84 4.34 -5.71 -3.09
C VAL A 84 4.03 -4.30 -3.58
N PHE A 85 4.81 -3.78 -4.52
CA PHE A 85 4.60 -2.44 -5.09
C PHE A 85 3.18 -2.29 -5.67
N LEU A 86 2.76 -3.20 -6.56
CA LEU A 86 1.43 -3.17 -7.20
C LEU A 86 0.30 -3.18 -6.16
N THR A 87 0.43 -4.01 -5.13
CA THR A 87 -0.59 -4.12 -4.08
C THR A 87 -0.68 -2.84 -3.25
N ARG A 88 0.46 -2.23 -2.88
CA ARG A 88 0.46 -0.96 -2.13
C ARG A 88 -0.08 0.20 -2.97
N MET A 89 0.31 0.31 -4.23
CA MET A 89 -0.21 1.34 -5.13
C MET A 89 -1.70 1.18 -5.38
N ARG A 90 -2.19 -0.05 -5.59
CA ARG A 90 -3.61 -0.31 -5.79
C ARG A 90 -4.44 0.03 -4.55
N THR A 91 -4.00 -0.42 -3.37
CA THR A 91 -4.69 -0.15 -2.09
C THR A 91 -4.72 1.34 -1.76
N SER A 92 -3.70 2.09 -2.20
CA SER A 92 -3.59 3.53 -1.98
C SER A 92 -4.26 4.39 -3.06
N GLY A 93 -5.03 3.76 -3.96
CA GLY A 93 -5.93 4.45 -4.87
C GLY A 93 -5.45 4.59 -6.31
N MET A 94 -4.22 4.15 -6.65
CA MET A 94 -3.76 4.15 -8.04
C MET A 94 -4.66 3.22 -8.88
N SER A 95 -5.04 3.67 -10.09
CA SER A 95 -5.92 2.89 -10.95
C SER A 95 -5.18 1.69 -11.56
N ILE A 96 -5.93 0.67 -11.98
CA ILE A 96 -5.34 -0.46 -12.73
C ILE A 96 -4.75 0.01 -14.07
N SER A 97 -5.31 1.07 -14.66
CA SER A 97 -4.80 1.64 -15.91
C SER A 97 -3.42 2.24 -15.69
N ASP A 98 -3.25 3.07 -14.66
CA ASP A 98 -1.97 3.72 -14.36
C ASP A 98 -0.92 2.70 -13.92
N LEU A 99 -1.33 1.66 -13.17
CA LEU A 99 -0.44 0.56 -12.82
C LEU A 99 0.06 -0.19 -14.06
N ARG A 100 -0.81 -0.42 -15.06
CA ARG A 100 -0.38 -1.05 -16.31
C ARG A 100 0.60 -0.16 -17.07
N HIS A 101 0.26 1.13 -17.22
CA HIS A 101 1.15 2.09 -17.85
C HIS A 101 2.53 2.15 -17.18
N TYR A 102 2.56 2.20 -15.84
CA TYR A 102 3.81 2.17 -15.08
C TYR A 102 4.62 0.89 -15.34
N ILE A 103 3.98 -0.29 -15.37
CA ILE A 103 4.67 -1.55 -15.66
C ILE A 103 5.18 -1.60 -17.10
N ASP A 104 4.41 -1.11 -18.07
CA ASP A 104 4.84 -1.03 -19.46
C ASP A 104 6.10 -0.15 -19.60
N LEU A 105 6.16 0.97 -18.87
CA LEU A 105 7.35 1.84 -18.80
C LEU A 105 8.55 1.17 -18.10
N VAL A 106 8.31 0.36 -17.08
CA VAL A 106 9.37 -0.41 -16.39
C VAL A 106 9.96 -1.46 -17.32
N ASP A 107 9.11 -2.18 -18.06
CA ASP A 107 9.52 -3.28 -18.94
C ASP A 107 10.12 -2.79 -20.26
N ALA A 108 9.88 -1.52 -20.65
CA ALA A 108 10.46 -0.90 -21.85
C ALA A 108 11.96 -0.54 -21.73
N ASP A 109 12.52 -0.50 -20.52
CA ASP A 109 13.95 -0.29 -20.13
C ASP A 109 14.69 0.96 -20.67
N GLN A 110 14.25 1.60 -21.77
CA GLN A 110 14.88 2.75 -22.41
C GLN A 110 14.21 4.08 -22.01
N ASP A 111 14.97 5.05 -21.47
CA ASP A 111 14.60 6.47 -21.24
C ASP A 111 13.23 6.78 -20.59
N THR A 112 12.56 5.81 -19.97
CA THR A 112 11.25 5.98 -19.31
C THR A 112 11.34 6.48 -17.87
N VAL A 113 12.56 6.71 -17.34
CA VAL A 113 12.77 7.05 -15.92
C VAL A 113 12.06 8.34 -15.54
N SER A 114 12.09 9.37 -16.41
CA SER A 114 11.43 10.64 -16.13
C SER A 114 9.93 10.48 -15.99
N GLU A 115 9.30 9.76 -16.92
CA GLU A 115 7.85 9.56 -16.91
C GLU A 115 7.40 8.72 -15.71
N ARG A 116 8.15 7.65 -15.38
CA ARG A 116 7.90 6.87 -14.16
C ARG A 116 8.02 7.73 -12.91
N MET A 117 9.01 8.63 -12.86
CA MET A 117 9.18 9.56 -11.75
C MET A 117 7.99 10.51 -11.64
N ASP A 118 7.53 11.08 -12.75
CA ASP A 118 6.39 12.01 -12.76
C ASP A 118 5.10 11.34 -12.24
N MET A 119 4.83 10.10 -12.68
CA MET A 119 3.69 9.31 -12.16
C MET A 119 3.79 9.07 -10.65
N LEU A 120 4.98 8.76 -10.14
CA LEU A 120 5.20 8.55 -8.71
C LEU A 120 5.08 9.84 -7.90
N LEU A 121 5.52 10.98 -8.45
CA LEU A 121 5.38 12.29 -7.84
C LEU A 121 3.90 12.70 -7.74
N GLU A 122 3.14 12.51 -8.81
CA GLU A 122 1.70 12.78 -8.83
C GLU A 122 0.95 11.89 -7.82
N HIS A 123 1.26 10.59 -7.79
CA HIS A 123 0.65 9.68 -6.82
C HIS A 123 1.04 10.06 -5.39
N ARG A 124 2.30 10.43 -5.13
CA ARG A 124 2.74 10.92 -3.81
C ARG A 124 1.92 12.12 -3.35
N ASP A 125 1.65 13.08 -4.23
CA ASP A 125 0.91 14.29 -3.85
C ASP A 125 -0.57 13.97 -3.61
N THR A 126 -1.13 13.02 -4.36
CA THR A 126 -2.45 12.42 -4.07
C THR A 126 -2.48 11.77 -2.68
N LEU A 127 -1.48 10.96 -2.34
CA LEU A 127 -1.37 10.31 -1.03
C LEU A 127 -1.28 11.32 0.11
N ARG A 128 -0.47 12.37 -0.07
CA ARG A 128 -0.36 13.45 0.93
C ARG A 128 -1.70 14.12 1.19
N SER A 129 -2.47 14.40 0.13
CA SER A 129 -3.81 14.96 0.26
C SER A 129 -4.77 14.02 1.00
N GLN A 130 -4.77 12.73 0.64
CA GLN A 130 -5.60 11.72 1.30
C GLN A 130 -5.24 11.56 2.78
N ILE A 131 -3.94 11.52 3.11
CA ILE A 131 -3.47 11.46 4.50
C ILE A 131 -3.99 12.67 5.27
N ALA A 132 -3.79 13.90 4.77
CA ALA A 132 -4.26 15.10 5.45
C ALA A 132 -5.79 15.09 5.71
N GLN A 133 -6.57 14.62 4.73
CA GLN A 133 -8.02 14.48 4.88
C GLN A 133 -8.40 13.42 5.92
N LEU A 134 -7.75 12.26 5.90
CA LEU A 134 -8.00 11.19 6.86
C LEU A 134 -7.59 11.59 8.28
N GLN A 135 -6.50 12.34 8.44
CA GLN A 135 -6.07 12.87 9.73
C GLN A 135 -7.12 13.85 10.30
N LEU A 136 -7.65 14.75 9.47
CA LEU A 136 -8.72 15.66 9.89
C LEU A 136 -10.00 14.91 10.28
N ALA A 137 -10.38 13.90 9.50
CA ALA A 137 -11.53 13.05 9.81
C ALA A 137 -11.33 12.27 11.12
N LEU A 138 -10.13 11.75 11.37
CA LEU A 138 -9.77 11.06 12.61
C LEU A 138 -9.86 12.01 13.81
N ALA A 139 -9.26 13.20 13.74
CA ALA A 139 -9.36 14.20 14.81
C ALA A 139 -10.83 14.57 15.12
N THR A 140 -11.64 14.74 14.08
CA THR A 140 -13.07 15.03 14.25
C THR A 140 -13.80 13.88 14.95
N THR A 141 -13.45 12.64 14.60
CA THR A 141 -14.03 11.42 15.19
C THR A 141 -13.64 11.30 16.67
N GLU A 142 -12.35 11.44 16.99
CA GLU A 142 -11.84 11.39 18.37
C GLU A 142 -12.48 12.47 19.25
N TYR A 143 -12.63 13.70 18.74
CA TYR A 143 -13.33 14.76 19.44
C TYR A 143 -14.78 14.38 19.78
N LYS A 144 -15.50 13.75 18.84
CA LYS A 144 -16.87 13.28 19.09
C LYS A 144 -16.94 12.14 20.10
N ILE A 145 -15.98 11.22 20.06
CA ILE A 145 -15.85 10.14 21.06
C ILE A 145 -15.67 10.74 22.45
N ALA A 146 -14.70 11.64 22.63
CA ALA A 146 -14.44 12.29 23.91
C ALA A 146 -15.69 13.02 24.45
N THR A 147 -16.36 13.79 23.58
CA THR A 147 -17.58 14.53 23.94
C THR A 147 -18.68 13.59 24.47
N TYR A 148 -18.90 12.42 23.85
CA TYR A 148 -19.95 11.50 24.29
C TYR A 148 -19.55 10.66 25.50
N GLN A 149 -18.26 10.36 25.67
CA GLN A 149 -17.77 9.69 26.88
C GLN A 149 -17.99 10.56 28.13
N GLU A 150 -17.80 11.88 28.02
CA GLU A 150 -18.09 12.84 29.09
C GLU A 150 -19.59 12.86 29.45
N VAL A 151 -20.48 12.88 28.45
CA VAL A 151 -21.94 12.85 28.67
C VAL A 151 -22.41 11.54 29.30
N HIS A 152 -21.76 10.42 29.03
CA HIS A 152 -22.14 9.10 29.56
C HIS A 152 -21.56 8.79 30.95
N GLN A 153 -20.64 9.61 31.45
CA GLN A 153 -20.05 9.50 32.80
C GLN A 153 -20.73 10.40 33.85
N LEU A 154 -21.78 11.14 33.46
CA LEU A 154 -22.69 11.92 34.33
C LEU A 154 -24.00 11.17 34.56
#